data_AF-A0A1W9W4K2-F1
#
_entry.id   AF-A0A1W9W4K2-F1
#
_cell.length_a   1.000
_cell.length_b   1.000
_cell.length_c   1.000
_cell.angle_alpha   90.00
_cell.angle_beta   90.00
_cell.angle_gamma   90.00
#
_symmetry.space_group_name_H-M   'P 1'
#
loop_
_entity.id
_entity.type
_entity.pdbx_description
1 polymer ?
#
loop_
_entity_poly.entity_id
_entity_poly.type
_entity_poly.pdbx_seq_one_letter_code
_entity_poly.pdbx_strand_id
1 'polypeptide(L)'
;MEFVKKGIVAGKRQDLTGGGLVRSVGGWSAVKTLRKAGTFQKGDERILGDGEFVEKVLSQAEEAFERKYRLKAKGIDVDRIAERVADIMGMAPEAVWASGKQPKIVKARSLLCY
;
A
#
# COMPACT_ATOMS: atom_id res chain seq x y z
N MET A 1 2.65 -29.79 -16.19
CA MET A 1 1.99 -29.89 -14.87
C MET A 1 2.59 -31.00 -13.99
N GLU A 2 3.92 -31.16 -13.95
CA GLU A 2 4.56 -32.18 -13.11
C GLU A 2 4.65 -31.79 -11.63
N PHE A 3 4.89 -30.51 -11.36
CA PHE A 3 5.16 -30.00 -10.02
C PHE A 3 3.97 -30.15 -9.07
N VAL A 4 2.76 -29.85 -9.56
CA VAL A 4 1.51 -29.94 -8.79
C VAL A 4 1.15 -31.39 -8.46
N LYS A 5 1.34 -32.31 -9.42
CA LYS A 5 1.03 -33.74 -9.21
C LYS A 5 1.94 -34.39 -8.15
N LYS A 6 3.23 -34.03 -8.12
CA LYS A 6 4.18 -34.51 -7.08
C LYS A 6 3.82 -33.99 -5.69
N GLY A 7 3.25 -32.78 -5.58
CA GLY A 7 2.82 -32.18 -4.30
C GLY A 7 1.58 -32.84 -3.68
N ILE A 8 0.66 -33.38 -4.49
CA ILE A 8 -0.60 -33.98 -4.03
C ILE A 8 -0.35 -35.29 -3.25
N VAL A 9 0.63 -36.10 -3.68
CA VAL A 9 0.98 -37.37 -3.02
C VAL A 9 1.62 -37.15 -1.64
N ALA A 10 2.26 -36.01 -1.41
CA ALA A 10 2.96 -35.71 -0.16
C ALA A 10 2.04 -35.37 1.02
N GLY A 11 0.73 -35.21 0.80
CA GLY A 11 -0.26 -34.97 1.85
C GLY A 11 -0.01 -33.69 2.67
N LYS A 12 -0.63 -33.62 3.85
CA LYS A 12 -0.49 -32.48 4.78
C LYS A 12 0.78 -32.63 5.62
N ARG A 13 1.85 -31.94 5.22
CA ARG A 13 3.14 -31.92 5.91
C ARG A 13 3.14 -30.96 7.11
N GLN A 14 3.02 -31.52 8.32
CA GLN A 14 3.00 -30.74 9.58
C GLN A 14 4.31 -29.95 9.81
N ASP A 15 5.43 -30.41 9.24
CA ASP A 15 6.72 -29.74 9.27
C ASP A 15 6.79 -28.49 8.37
N LEU A 16 5.87 -28.38 7.40
CA LEU A 16 5.70 -27.21 6.54
C LEU A 16 4.47 -26.37 6.90
N THR A 17 3.61 -26.84 7.79
CA THR A 17 2.42 -26.11 8.26
C THR A 17 2.61 -25.63 9.69
N GLY A 18 2.87 -24.32 9.84
CA GLY A 18 3.02 -23.66 11.14
C GLY A 18 4.16 -22.66 11.13
N GLY A 19 3.80 -21.40 11.45
CA GLY A 19 4.63 -20.19 11.60
C GLY A 19 6.12 -20.36 11.33
N GLY A 20 6.57 -19.97 10.15
CA GLY A 20 7.97 -20.19 9.77
C GLY A 20 9.00 -19.41 10.55
N LEU A 21 8.58 -18.38 11.29
CA LEU A 21 9.38 -17.76 12.33
C LEU A 21 9.93 -18.81 13.32
N VAL A 22 9.11 -19.77 13.78
CA VAL A 22 9.56 -20.78 14.76
C VAL A 22 10.66 -21.67 14.19
N ARG A 23 10.67 -21.91 12.88
CA ARG A 23 11.69 -22.72 12.22
C ARG A 23 12.96 -21.93 11.90
N SER A 24 12.87 -20.65 11.52
CA SER A 24 14.06 -19.85 11.19
C SER A 24 14.89 -19.48 12.41
N VAL A 25 14.27 -19.21 13.57
CA VAL A 25 15.02 -18.89 14.81
C VAL A 25 15.37 -20.12 15.66
N GLY A 26 15.14 -21.34 15.19
CA GLY A 26 15.63 -22.56 15.88
C GLY A 26 14.73 -23.06 17.02
N GLY A 27 13.41 -22.80 16.95
CA GLY A 27 12.41 -23.36 17.86
C GLY A 27 11.80 -22.36 18.84
N TRP A 28 10.80 -22.82 19.59
CA TRP A 28 10.00 -21.99 20.51
C TRP A 28 10.80 -21.38 21.66
N SER A 29 11.89 -22.03 22.08
CA SER A 29 12.80 -21.52 23.11
C SER A 29 13.48 -20.23 22.67
N ALA A 30 13.97 -20.19 21.42
CA ALA A 30 14.62 -19.03 20.83
C ALA A 30 13.64 -17.88 20.52
N VAL A 31 12.41 -18.20 20.08
CA VAL A 31 11.34 -17.19 19.91
C VAL A 31 11.02 -16.50 21.24
N LYS A 32 11.08 -17.24 22.36
CA LYS A 32 10.78 -16.72 23.70
C LYS A 32 11.92 -15.85 24.25
N THR A 33 13.18 -16.14 23.89
CA THR A 33 14.32 -15.28 24.24
C THR A 33 14.34 -13.99 23.41
N LEU A 34 14.04 -14.05 22.11
CA LEU A 34 13.87 -12.86 21.26
C LEU A 34 12.76 -11.93 21.75
N ARG A 35 11.60 -12.48 22.14
CA ARG A 35 10.51 -11.68 22.75
C ARG A 35 10.92 -11.01 24.06
N LYS A 36 11.75 -11.66 24.89
CA LYS A 36 12.27 -11.07 26.13
C LYS A 36 13.30 -9.97 25.88
N ALA A 37 14.00 -10.02 24.75
CA ALA A 37 15.01 -9.03 24.35
C ALA A 37 14.43 -7.77 23.68
N GLY A 38 13.10 -7.67 23.54
CA GLY A 38 12.41 -6.49 22.96
C GLY A 38 12.42 -6.42 21.44
N THR A 39 13.12 -7.33 20.76
CA THR A 39 13.13 -7.49 19.31
C THR A 39 11.88 -8.26 18.85
N PHE A 40 10.75 -7.56 18.76
CA PHE A 40 9.54 -8.07 18.12
C PHE A 40 9.75 -8.15 16.61
N GLN A 41 10.08 -9.32 16.08
CA GLN A 41 9.98 -9.58 14.65
C GLN A 41 8.48 -9.67 14.30
N LYS A 42 7.93 -8.58 13.73
CA LYS A 42 6.48 -8.39 13.48
C LYS A 42 5.88 -9.32 12.40
N GLY A 43 6.69 -10.19 11.80
CA GLY A 43 6.21 -11.33 11.03
C GLY A 43 7.35 -12.08 10.35
N ASP A 44 6.97 -13.11 9.60
CA ASP A 44 7.89 -13.98 8.86
C ASP A 44 8.39 -13.23 7.61
N GLU A 45 9.70 -13.04 7.48
CA GLU A 45 10.36 -12.35 6.35
C GLU A 45 10.02 -12.99 5.00
N ARG A 46 9.62 -14.26 4.98
CA ARG A 46 9.18 -14.95 3.75
C ARG A 46 7.77 -14.55 3.32
N ILE A 47 6.99 -13.93 4.22
CA ILE A 47 5.64 -13.41 3.96
C ILE A 47 5.68 -11.88 3.82
N LEU A 48 6.43 -11.18 4.67
CA LEU A 48 6.51 -9.73 4.66
C LEU A 48 7.55 -9.17 3.68
N GLY A 49 8.53 -9.98 3.25
CA GLY A 49 9.68 -9.50 2.50
C GLY A 49 10.79 -8.98 3.40
N ASP A 50 11.91 -8.59 2.78
CA ASP A 50 13.09 -8.04 3.45
C ASP A 50 12.76 -6.73 4.22
N GLY A 51 13.43 -6.51 5.35
CA GLY A 51 13.16 -5.41 6.28
C GLY A 51 13.25 -4.04 5.62
N GLU A 52 14.24 -3.83 4.74
CA GLU A 52 14.43 -2.57 4.02
C GLU A 52 13.25 -2.27 3.07
N PHE A 53 12.74 -3.29 2.37
CA PHE A 53 11.59 -3.14 1.47
C PHE A 53 10.32 -2.81 2.26
N VAL A 54 10.08 -3.51 3.36
CA VAL A 54 8.90 -3.27 4.23
C VAL A 54 8.97 -1.89 4.86
N GLU A 55 10.12 -1.50 5.39
CA GLU A 55 10.34 -0.19 6.01
C GLU A 55 10.12 0.93 4.99
N LYS A 56 10.64 0.78 3.77
CA LYS A 56 10.40 1.72 2.67
C LYS A 56 8.91 1.84 2.32
N VAL A 57 8.18 0.73 2.22
CA VAL A 57 6.75 0.74 1.89
C VAL A 57 5.93 1.38 3.03
N LEU A 58 6.27 1.07 4.29
CA LEU A 58 5.61 1.67 5.45
C LEU A 58 5.87 3.18 5.53
N SER A 59 7.11 3.62 5.32
CA SER A 59 7.49 5.04 5.28
C SER A 59 6.73 5.78 4.17
N GLN A 60 6.67 5.21 2.96
CA GLN A 60 5.92 5.79 1.85
C GLN A 60 4.42 5.92 2.14
N ALA A 61 3.84 4.92 2.80
CA ALA A 61 2.44 4.95 3.20
C ALA A 61 2.20 6.05 4.25
N GLU A 62 3.04 6.15 5.27
CA GLU A 62 2.95 7.15 6.34
C GLU A 62 3.09 8.57 5.78
N GLU A 63 4.06 8.82 4.89
CA GLU A 63 4.22 10.10 4.19
C GLU A 63 2.98 10.47 3.36
N ALA A 64 2.40 9.50 2.65
CA ALA A 64 1.18 9.71 1.88
C ALA A 64 -0.02 10.05 2.77
N PHE A 65 -0.14 9.41 3.94
CA PHE A 65 -1.15 9.71 4.94
C PHE A 65 -0.95 11.12 5.52
N GLU A 66 0.25 11.46 5.98
CA GLU A 66 0.61 12.77 6.52
C GLU A 66 0.31 13.90 5.53
N ARG A 67 0.71 13.70 4.26
CA ARG A 67 0.43 14.67 3.19
C ARG A 67 -1.07 14.85 2.98
N LYS A 68 -1.85 13.77 2.91
CA LYS A 68 -3.31 13.82 2.74
C LYS A 68 -3.99 14.53 3.90
N TYR A 69 -3.63 14.20 5.14
CA TYR A 69 -4.18 14.84 6.33
C TYR A 69 -3.84 16.33 6.39
N ARG A 70 -2.61 16.69 6.05
CA ARG A 70 -2.16 18.09 6.01
C ARG A 70 -2.90 18.92 4.96
N LEU A 71 -3.16 18.36 3.78
CA LEU A 71 -3.96 19.03 2.74
C LEU A 71 -5.42 19.20 3.18
N LYS A 72 -6.00 18.16 3.78
CA LYS A 72 -7.36 18.20 4.31
C LYS A 72 -7.51 19.22 5.45
N ALA A 73 -6.53 19.28 6.37
CA ALA A 73 -6.50 20.26 7.46
C ALA A 73 -6.40 21.71 6.97
N LYS A 74 -5.81 21.94 5.80
CA LYS A 74 -5.75 23.25 5.13
C LYS A 74 -7.01 23.58 4.31
N GLY A 75 -8.02 22.70 4.31
CA GLY A 75 -9.22 22.85 3.48
C GLY A 75 -8.90 22.81 1.98
N ILE A 76 -7.90 22.02 1.58
CA ILE A 76 -7.62 21.72 0.17
C ILE A 76 -8.29 20.39 -0.13
N ASP A 77 -9.46 20.48 -0.75
CA ASP A 77 -10.21 19.34 -1.30
C ASP A 77 -10.16 19.34 -2.83
N VAL A 78 -10.77 18.33 -3.43
CA VAL A 78 -10.79 18.16 -4.88
C VAL A 78 -11.57 19.29 -5.55
N ASP A 79 -12.61 19.82 -4.90
CA ASP A 79 -13.42 20.92 -5.44
C ASP A 79 -12.60 22.20 -5.57
N ARG A 80 -11.79 22.52 -4.55
CA ARG A 80 -10.86 23.65 -4.59
C ARG A 80 -9.77 23.52 -5.66
N ILE A 81 -9.34 22.29 -5.95
CA ILE A 81 -8.41 22.03 -7.07
C ILE A 81 -9.15 22.21 -8.40
N ALA A 82 -10.40 21.76 -8.50
CA ALA A 82 -11.22 21.92 -9.70
C ALA A 82 -11.52 23.40 -10.02
N GLU A 83 -11.78 24.23 -9.02
CA GLU A 83 -11.88 25.70 -9.16
C GLU A 83 -10.60 26.28 -9.76
N ARG A 84 -9.44 25.93 -9.19
CA ARG A 84 -8.15 26.42 -9.68
C ARG A 84 -7.86 25.98 -11.11
N VAL A 85 -8.23 24.75 -11.47
CA VAL A 85 -8.12 24.23 -12.84
C VAL A 85 -9.04 25.01 -13.79
N ALA A 86 -10.27 25.30 -13.36
CA ALA A 86 -11.25 26.06 -14.14
C ALA A 86 -10.76 27.50 -14.42
N ASP A 87 -10.19 28.15 -13.41
CA ASP A 87 -9.58 29.48 -13.54
C ASP A 87 -8.44 29.49 -14.58
N ILE A 88 -7.52 28.52 -14.50
CA ILE A 88 -6.41 28.38 -15.44
C ILE A 88 -6.92 28.14 -16.88
N MET A 89 -8.02 27.40 -17.02
CA MET A 89 -8.60 27.01 -18.31
C MET A 89 -9.65 28.01 -18.84
N GLY A 90 -9.92 29.10 -18.11
CA GLY A 90 -10.92 30.10 -18.47
C GLY A 90 -12.28 29.47 -18.72
N MET A 91 -12.77 28.67 -17.78
CA MET A 91 -14.08 28.02 -17.86
C MET A 91 -14.79 28.03 -16.51
N ALA A 92 -16.10 27.80 -16.55
CA ALA A 92 -16.89 27.64 -15.33
C ALA A 92 -16.46 26.38 -14.56
N PRO A 93 -16.32 26.41 -13.22
CA PRO A 93 -15.94 25.25 -12.42
C PRO A 93 -16.84 24.03 -12.64
N GLU A 94 -18.14 24.25 -12.83
CA GLU A 94 -19.13 23.20 -13.08
C GLU A 94 -18.85 22.45 -14.39
N ALA A 95 -18.22 23.12 -15.36
CA ALA A 95 -17.86 22.52 -16.63
C ALA A 95 -16.70 21.51 -16.53
N VAL A 96 -15.90 21.54 -15.47
CA VAL A 96 -14.90 20.49 -15.17
C VAL A 96 -15.60 19.18 -14.81
N TRP A 97 -16.74 19.27 -14.14
CA TRP A 97 -17.57 18.15 -13.71
C TRP A 97 -18.63 17.72 -14.74
N ALA A 98 -18.90 18.56 -15.75
CA ALA A 98 -19.92 18.31 -16.76
C ALA A 98 -19.72 16.96 -17.51
N SER A 99 -20.80 16.22 -17.68
CA SER A 99 -20.78 14.98 -18.46
C SER A 99 -20.42 15.26 -19.93
N GLY A 100 -19.47 14.51 -20.48
CA GLY A 100 -19.06 14.66 -21.88
C GLY A 100 -17.56 14.47 -22.10
N LYS A 101 -17.18 14.40 -23.37
CA LYS A 101 -15.79 14.22 -23.83
C LYS A 101 -15.34 15.36 -24.74
N GLN A 102 -15.92 16.55 -24.57
CA GLN A 102 -15.49 17.74 -25.32
C GLN A 102 -14.01 18.00 -25.01
N PRO A 103 -13.18 18.37 -26.01
CA PRO A 103 -11.73 18.49 -25.83
C PRO A 103 -11.32 19.40 -24.66
N LYS A 104 -12.06 20.49 -24.43
CA LYS A 104 -11.80 21.42 -23.31
C LYS A 104 -12.03 20.78 -21.94
N ILE A 105 -13.11 20.01 -21.77
CA ILE A 105 -13.43 19.28 -20.52
C ILE A 105 -12.40 18.18 -20.26
N VAL A 106 -12.03 17.42 -21.30
CA VAL A 106 -11.03 16.35 -21.17
C VAL A 106 -9.69 16.92 -20.73
N LYS A 107 -9.22 18.01 -21.34
CA LYS A 107 -7.99 18.69 -20.93
C LYS A 107 -8.05 19.19 -19.48
N ALA A 108 -9.17 19.78 -19.06
CA ALA A 108 -9.36 20.22 -17.68
C ALA A 108 -9.28 19.03 -16.70
N ARG A 109 -9.93 17.90 -17.00
CA ARG A 109 -9.86 16.69 -16.17
C ARG A 109 -8.48 16.05 -16.16
N SER A 110 -7.78 16.06 -17.30
CA SER A 110 -6.38 15.60 -17.35
C SER A 110 -5.48 16.42 -16.44
N LEU A 111 -5.69 17.75 -16.37
CA LEU A 111 -4.94 18.63 -15.46
C LEU A 111 -5.33 18.41 -14.00
N LEU A 112 -6.62 18.18 -13.71
CA LEU A 112 -7.12 17.89 -12.36
C LEU A 112 -6.57 16.58 -11.79
N CYS A 113 -6.37 15.56 -12.63
CA CYS A 113 -5.97 14.21 -12.22
C CYS A 113 -4.46 13.91 -12.34
N TYR A 114 -3.63 14.90 -12.67
CA TYR A 114 -2.17 14.75 -12.79
C TYR A 114 -1.48 14.86 -11.42
#